data_AF-A0A6B1GYD5-F1
#
_entry.id   AF-A0A6B1GYD5-F1
#
_cell.length_a   1.000
_cell.length_b   1.000
_cell.length_c   1.000
_cell.angle_alpha   90.00
_cell.angle_beta   90.00
_cell.angle_gamma   90.00
#
_symmetry.space_group_name_H-M   'P 1'
#
loop_
_entity.id
_entity.type
_entity.pdbx_description
1 polymer ?
#
loop_
_entity_poly.entity_id
_entity_poly.type
_entity_poly.pdbx_seq_one_letter_code
_entity_poly.pdbx_strand_id
1 'polypeptide(L)'
;AEEAETPTAGSDDGGDDRSFASEVERRSAARTELEAVREGYGSTSSGRLASVYLGQIAAAEGDTAKARELWTSYLEAAGRDHAMAIGVQLNLYSLDRAEGRGEELAARLRGAVAAESSPLPKDALLFELAATLAQLGDEEGARETYQRVVNEYPDSGYAIRARQRLGPQAAAASPFTFGG
;
A
#
# COMPACT_ATOMS: atom_id res chain seq x y z
N ALA A 1 -22.59 -59.39 16.73
CA ALA A 1 -21.84 -58.91 15.56
C ALA A 1 -22.88 -58.22 14.69
N GLU A 2 -22.94 -56.89 14.82
CA GLU A 2 -23.85 -56.04 14.07
C GLU A 2 -22.92 -55.05 13.37
N GLU A 3 -22.84 -55.17 12.04
CA GLU A 3 -21.92 -54.44 11.19
C GLU A 3 -22.35 -52.97 11.12
N ALA A 4 -21.46 -52.08 11.56
CA ALA A 4 -21.61 -50.65 11.42
C ALA A 4 -21.30 -50.26 9.97
N GLU A 5 -22.33 -50.00 9.17
CA GLU A 5 -22.20 -49.24 7.94
C GLU A 5 -21.94 -47.77 8.30
N THR A 6 -20.68 -47.37 8.28
CA THR A 6 -20.29 -45.96 8.31
C THR A 6 -20.63 -45.32 6.96
N PRO A 7 -21.50 -44.30 6.90
CA PRO A 7 -21.67 -43.54 5.68
C PRO A 7 -20.39 -42.72 5.46
N THR A 8 -19.78 -42.95 4.30
CA THR A 8 -18.65 -42.17 3.78
C THR A 8 -19.06 -40.70 3.71
N ALA A 9 -18.56 -39.90 4.66
CA ALA A 9 -18.62 -38.46 4.57
C ALA A 9 -17.84 -38.05 3.32
N GLY A 10 -18.57 -37.60 2.30
CA GLY A 10 -18.01 -37.02 1.11
C GLY A 10 -17.06 -35.89 1.50
N SER A 11 -15.86 -35.95 0.93
CA SER A 11 -14.94 -34.82 0.88
C SER A 11 -15.63 -33.72 0.07
N ASP A 12 -16.40 -32.87 0.75
CA ASP A 12 -16.85 -31.60 0.21
C ASP A 12 -15.63 -30.66 0.28
N ASP A 13 -14.77 -30.79 -0.74
CA ASP A 13 -13.72 -29.81 -1.01
C ASP A 13 -14.43 -28.55 -1.54
N GLY A 14 -14.98 -27.77 -0.61
CA GLY A 14 -15.68 -26.51 -0.85
C GLY A 14 -14.76 -25.38 -1.30
N GLY A 15 -13.83 -25.68 -2.22
CA GLY A 15 -13.20 -24.69 -3.07
C GLY A 15 -14.19 -24.35 -4.17
N ASP A 16 -14.90 -23.23 -4.04
CA ASP A 16 -15.66 -22.65 -5.15
C ASP A 16 -14.64 -22.35 -6.26
N ASP A 17 -14.55 -23.24 -7.25
CA ASP A 17 -13.61 -23.25 -8.39
C ASP A 17 -13.97 -22.12 -9.38
N ARG A 18 -14.19 -20.91 -8.87
CA ARG A 18 -14.49 -19.72 -9.65
C ARG A 18 -13.26 -19.28 -10.40
N SER A 19 -13.11 -19.76 -11.62
CA SER A 19 -12.21 -19.19 -12.62
C SER A 19 -12.89 -18.00 -13.31
N PHE A 20 -12.18 -16.89 -13.46
CA PHE A 20 -12.65 -15.72 -14.20
C PHE A 20 -11.98 -15.67 -15.57
N ALA A 21 -12.72 -15.35 -16.63
CA ALA A 21 -12.18 -15.29 -17.99
C ALA A 21 -11.29 -14.05 -18.21
N SER A 22 -11.42 -13.02 -17.37
CA SER A 22 -10.58 -11.83 -17.43
C SER A 22 -10.40 -11.14 -16.07
N GLU A 23 -9.36 -10.30 -15.99
CA GLU A 23 -9.13 -9.38 -14.88
C GLU A 23 -10.35 -8.47 -14.61
N VAL A 24 -10.99 -8.01 -15.68
CA VAL A 24 -12.17 -7.14 -15.61
C VAL A 24 -13.36 -7.87 -15.00
N GLU A 25 -13.60 -9.11 -15.44
CA GLU A 25 -14.66 -9.95 -14.88
C GLU A 25 -14.40 -10.26 -13.40
N ARG A 26 -13.15 -10.59 -13.04
CA ARG A 26 -12.77 -10.81 -11.64
C ARG A 26 -13.03 -9.58 -10.77
N ARG A 27 -12.66 -8.39 -11.25
CA ARG A 27 -12.89 -7.13 -10.51
C ARG A 27 -14.38 -6.80 -10.38
N SER A 28 -15.16 -7.04 -11.43
CA SER A 28 -16.60 -6.85 -11.40
C SER A 28 -17.27 -7.77 -10.38
N ALA A 29 -16.93 -9.06 -10.38
CA ALA A 29 -17.45 -10.00 -9.39
C ALA A 29 -17.01 -9.66 -7.96
N ALA A 30 -15.73 -9.35 -7.77
CA ALA A 30 -15.19 -8.94 -6.48
C ALA A 30 -15.89 -7.69 -5.95
N ARG A 31 -16.15 -6.69 -6.80
CA ARG A 31 -16.89 -5.48 -6.41
C ARG A 31 -18.25 -5.83 -5.83
N THR A 32 -19.05 -6.63 -6.53
CA THR A 32 -20.40 -7.00 -6.10
C THR A 32 -20.37 -7.63 -4.69
N GLU A 33 -19.47 -8.59 -4.48
CA GLU A 33 -19.35 -9.27 -3.18
C GLU A 33 -18.88 -8.32 -2.07
N LEU A 34 -17.89 -7.46 -2.37
CA LEU A 34 -17.36 -6.49 -1.41
C LEU A 34 -18.37 -5.39 -1.07
N GLU A 35 -19.20 -4.97 -2.02
CA GLU A 35 -20.30 -4.03 -1.79
C GLU A 35 -21.34 -4.63 -0.86
N ALA A 36 -21.74 -5.89 -1.09
CA ALA A 36 -22.65 -6.61 -0.19
C ALA A 36 -22.08 -6.73 1.24
N VAL A 37 -20.78 -7.04 1.38
CA VAL A 37 -20.11 -7.08 2.69
C VAL A 37 -20.10 -5.71 3.36
N ARG A 38 -19.83 -4.63 2.60
CA ARG A 38 -19.83 -3.27 3.15
C ARG A 38 -21.22 -2.83 3.60
N GLU A 39 -22.27 -3.17 2.85
CA GLU A 39 -23.65 -2.83 3.19
C GLU A 39 -24.15 -3.60 4.42
N GLY A 40 -23.86 -4.90 4.49
CA GLY A 40 -24.29 -5.74 5.62
C GLY A 40 -23.45 -5.57 6.89
N TYR A 41 -22.17 -5.24 6.75
CA TYR A 41 -21.18 -5.31 7.84
C TYR A 41 -20.24 -4.11 7.91
N GLY A 42 -20.61 -2.95 7.36
CA GLY A 42 -19.74 -1.77 7.21
C GLY A 42 -19.05 -1.25 8.48
N SER A 43 -19.66 -1.44 9.65
CA SER A 43 -19.07 -1.04 10.94
C SER A 43 -17.99 -1.99 11.45
N THR A 44 -17.95 -3.23 10.95
CA THR A 44 -17.00 -4.28 11.34
C THR A 44 -15.65 -4.12 10.64
N SER A 45 -14.62 -4.79 11.15
CA SER A 45 -13.30 -4.84 10.49
C SER A 45 -13.41 -5.39 9.06
N SER A 46 -14.27 -6.37 8.81
CA SER A 46 -14.48 -6.96 7.47
C SER A 46 -15.14 -5.97 6.51
N GLY A 47 -16.16 -5.23 6.95
CA GLY A 47 -16.78 -4.19 6.13
C GLY A 47 -15.85 -3.03 5.82
N ARG A 48 -15.01 -2.62 6.78
CA ARG A 48 -13.96 -1.62 6.56
C ARG A 48 -12.89 -2.11 5.59
N LEU A 49 -12.46 -3.36 5.72
CA LEU A 49 -11.51 -3.97 4.80
C LEU A 49 -12.10 -4.08 3.39
N ALA A 50 -13.40 -4.39 3.27
CA ALA A 50 -14.09 -4.38 1.98
C ALA A 50 -14.01 -3.00 1.30
N SER A 51 -14.17 -1.91 2.05
CA SER A 51 -13.95 -0.55 1.53
C SER A 51 -12.53 -0.32 0.99
N VAL A 52 -11.51 -0.87 1.63
CA VAL A 52 -10.11 -0.76 1.14
C VAL A 52 -9.96 -1.42 -0.23
N TYR A 53 -10.48 -2.64 -0.39
CA TYR A 53 -10.44 -3.37 -1.65
C TYR A 53 -11.29 -2.74 -2.74
N LEU A 54 -12.48 -2.22 -2.40
CA LEU A 54 -13.29 -1.43 -3.32
C LEU A 54 -12.54 -0.17 -3.81
N GLY A 55 -11.77 0.49 -2.94
CA GLY A 55 -10.93 1.62 -3.33
C GLY A 55 -9.81 1.22 -4.29
N GLN A 56 -9.22 0.03 -4.13
CA GLN A 56 -8.22 -0.51 -5.06
C GLN A 56 -8.83 -0.82 -6.43
N ILE A 57 -10.02 -1.41 -6.46
CA ILE A 57 -10.75 -1.67 -7.71
C ILE A 57 -11.07 -0.35 -8.41
N ALA A 58 -11.59 0.64 -7.68
CA ALA A 58 -11.89 1.96 -8.22
C ALA A 58 -10.65 2.64 -8.83
N ALA A 59 -9.52 2.63 -8.11
CA ALA A 59 -8.26 3.19 -8.60
C ALA A 59 -7.76 2.47 -9.86
N ALA A 60 -7.89 1.14 -9.92
CA ALA A 60 -7.46 0.34 -11.06
C ALA A 60 -8.35 0.54 -12.32
N GLU A 61 -9.53 1.10 -12.15
CA GLU A 61 -10.45 1.48 -13.23
C GLU A 61 -10.38 2.97 -13.59
N GLY A 62 -9.54 3.73 -12.89
CA GLY A 62 -9.39 5.17 -13.11
C GLY A 62 -10.42 6.03 -12.37
N ASP A 63 -11.30 5.45 -11.56
CA ASP A 63 -12.18 6.20 -10.66
C ASP A 63 -11.42 6.63 -9.40
N THR A 64 -10.54 7.62 -9.60
CA THR A 64 -9.67 8.15 -8.53
C THR A 64 -10.46 8.85 -7.44
N ALA A 65 -11.60 9.47 -7.80
CA ALA A 65 -12.50 10.11 -6.85
C ALA A 65 -13.09 9.08 -5.88
N LYS A 66 -13.62 7.97 -6.38
CA LYS A 66 -14.18 6.92 -5.53
C LYS A 66 -13.12 6.22 -4.69
N ALA A 67 -11.94 5.97 -5.27
CA ALA A 67 -10.81 5.41 -4.53
C ALA A 67 -10.43 6.29 -3.33
N ARG A 68 -10.31 7.60 -3.54
CA ARG A 68 -10.01 8.57 -2.49
C ARG A 68 -11.06 8.61 -1.40
N GLU A 69 -12.34 8.62 -1.76
CA GLU A 69 -13.46 8.60 -0.82
C GLU A 69 -13.36 7.38 0.11
N LEU A 70 -13.21 6.19 -0.47
CA LEU A 70 -13.19 4.92 0.27
C LEU A 70 -11.98 4.81 1.20
N TRP A 71 -10.80 5.22 0.73
CA TRP A 71 -9.58 5.17 1.53
C TRP A 71 -9.55 6.23 2.63
N THR A 72 -10.05 7.44 2.37
CA THR A 72 -10.16 8.49 3.39
C THR A 72 -11.12 8.05 4.49
N SER A 73 -12.31 7.59 4.11
CA SER A 73 -13.32 7.09 5.06
C SER A 73 -12.79 5.92 5.90
N TYR A 74 -12.02 5.01 5.29
CA TYR A 74 -11.37 3.93 6.03
C TYR A 74 -10.40 4.47 7.10
N LEU A 75 -9.55 5.44 6.77
CA LEU A 75 -8.58 6.00 7.72
C LEU A 75 -9.27 6.76 8.85
N GLU A 76 -10.36 7.47 8.56
CA GLU A 76 -11.18 8.16 9.57
C GLU A 76 -11.85 7.18 10.54
N ALA A 77 -12.38 6.07 10.04
CA ALA A 77 -13.12 5.10 10.85
C ALA A 77 -12.22 4.09 11.59
N ALA A 78 -11.15 3.62 10.96
CA ALA A 78 -10.27 2.58 11.48
C ALA A 78 -9.26 3.10 12.52
N GLY A 79 -8.92 4.39 12.44
CA GLY A 79 -7.84 4.96 13.23
C GLY A 79 -6.46 4.55 12.74
N ARG A 80 -5.43 5.24 13.25
CA ARG A 80 -4.05 5.17 12.74
C ARG A 80 -3.33 3.86 13.08
N ASP A 81 -3.80 3.12 14.07
CA ASP A 81 -3.16 1.88 14.56
C ASP A 81 -3.64 0.62 13.82
N HIS A 82 -4.60 0.76 12.90
CA HIS A 82 -5.15 -0.39 12.19
C HIS A 82 -4.16 -0.92 11.16
N ALA A 83 -4.07 -2.25 11.02
CA ALA A 83 -3.07 -2.96 10.22
C ALA A 83 -2.92 -2.47 8.75
N MET A 84 -3.96 -1.93 8.14
CA MET A 84 -3.92 -1.44 6.75
C MET A 84 -3.77 0.08 6.63
N ALA A 85 -3.76 0.84 7.73
CA ALA A 85 -3.72 2.31 7.70
C ALA A 85 -2.49 2.84 6.95
N ILE A 86 -1.33 2.24 7.19
CA ILE A 86 -0.09 2.56 6.47
C ILE A 86 -0.25 2.32 4.96
N GLY A 87 -0.70 1.13 4.58
CA GLY A 87 -0.87 0.78 3.16
C GLY A 87 -1.88 1.68 2.44
N VAL A 88 -3.00 1.99 3.10
CA VAL A 88 -4.02 2.90 2.56
C VAL A 88 -3.48 4.32 2.40
N GLN A 89 -2.69 4.81 3.36
CA GLN A 89 -2.05 6.11 3.27
C GLN A 89 -1.06 6.18 2.09
N LEU A 90 -0.27 5.11 1.87
CA LEU A 90 0.63 5.03 0.72
C LEU A 90 -0.13 5.00 -0.62
N ASN A 91 -1.30 4.35 -0.66
CA ASN A 91 -2.16 4.37 -1.84
C ASN A 91 -2.65 5.79 -2.16
N LEU A 92 -3.04 6.56 -1.13
CA LEU A 92 -3.43 7.97 -1.29
C LEU A 92 -2.27 8.83 -1.81
N TYR A 93 -1.03 8.60 -1.36
CA TYR A 93 0.15 9.28 -1.91
C TYR A 93 0.41 8.91 -3.37
N SER A 94 0.25 7.63 -3.73
CA SER A 94 0.32 7.21 -5.13
C SER A 94 -0.76 7.88 -5.98
N LEU A 95 -1.96 8.06 -5.43
CA LEU A 95 -3.06 8.72 -6.12
C LEU A 95 -2.81 10.23 -6.29
N ASP A 96 -2.31 10.91 -5.25
CA ASP A 96 -1.92 12.33 -5.33
C ASP A 96 -0.88 12.56 -6.44
N ARG A 97 0.10 11.66 -6.54
CA ARG A 97 1.09 11.64 -7.63
C ARG A 97 0.46 11.48 -9.00
N ALA A 98 -0.44 10.50 -9.17
CA ALA A 98 -1.11 10.24 -10.44
C ALA A 98 -2.01 11.40 -10.89
N GLU A 99 -2.60 12.12 -9.94
CA GLU A 99 -3.50 13.25 -10.18
C GLU A 99 -2.75 14.59 -10.34
N GLY A 100 -1.42 14.57 -10.48
CA GLY A 100 -0.61 15.77 -10.68
C GLY A 100 -0.42 16.64 -9.43
N ARG A 101 -0.83 16.17 -8.25
CA ARG A 101 -0.66 16.87 -6.96
C ARG A 101 0.67 16.54 -6.28
N GLY A 102 1.69 16.20 -7.07
CA GLY A 102 3.01 15.83 -6.57
C GLY A 102 3.69 16.94 -5.77
N GLU A 103 3.54 18.21 -6.17
CA GLU A 103 4.16 19.35 -5.46
C GLU A 103 3.59 19.51 -4.05
N GLU A 104 2.26 19.49 -3.91
CA GLU A 104 1.56 19.55 -2.63
C GLU A 104 1.96 18.35 -1.74
N LEU A 105 1.99 17.15 -2.34
CA LEU A 105 2.43 15.94 -1.64
C LEU A 105 3.87 16.07 -1.15
N ALA A 106 4.79 16.56 -1.97
CA ALA A 106 6.19 16.74 -1.58
C ALA A 106 6.31 17.72 -0.40
N ALA A 107 5.58 18.84 -0.41
CA ALA A 107 5.55 19.79 0.70
C ALA A 107 5.03 19.13 1.99
N ARG A 108 3.93 18.37 1.91
CA ARG A 108 3.36 17.64 3.04
C ARG A 108 4.31 16.59 3.60
N LEU A 109 4.98 15.83 2.73
CA LEU A 109 5.95 14.81 3.14
C LEU A 109 7.19 15.42 3.81
N ARG A 110 7.72 16.54 3.29
CA ARG A 110 8.81 17.28 3.95
C ARG A 110 8.42 17.70 5.37
N GLY A 111 7.21 18.24 5.55
CA GLY A 111 6.68 18.58 6.87
C GLY A 111 6.56 17.37 7.79
N ALA A 112 6.06 16.24 7.27
CA ALA A 112 5.91 15.01 8.04
C ALA A 112 7.25 14.38 8.46
N VAL A 113 8.29 14.49 7.62
CA VAL A 113 9.66 14.06 7.97
C VAL A 113 10.26 14.93 9.08
N ALA A 114 10.00 16.24 9.04
CA ALA A 114 10.51 17.19 10.03
C ALA A 114 9.77 17.12 11.37
N ALA A 115 8.54 16.60 11.41
CA ALA A 115 7.77 16.46 12.62
C ALA A 115 8.40 15.45 13.61
N GLU A 116 8.27 15.74 14.91
CA GLU A 116 8.74 14.84 15.98
C GLU A 116 7.96 13.52 15.99
N SER A 117 6.66 13.58 15.68
CA SER A 117 5.78 12.42 15.61
C SER A 117 5.01 12.45 14.30
N SER A 118 5.07 11.34 13.56
CA SER A 118 4.30 11.14 12.34
C SER A 118 3.58 9.78 12.39
N PRO A 119 2.38 9.66 11.79
CA PRO A 119 1.68 8.38 11.68
C PRO A 119 2.46 7.32 10.89
N LEU A 120 3.36 7.75 10.01
CA LEU A 120 4.18 6.86 9.21
C LEU A 120 5.62 6.85 9.74
N PRO A 121 6.30 5.69 9.65
CA PRO A 121 7.74 5.61 9.85
C PRO A 121 8.51 6.61 8.96
N LYS A 122 9.57 7.21 9.51
CA LYS A 122 10.34 8.27 8.82
C LYS A 122 11.02 7.76 7.54
N ASP A 123 11.47 6.52 7.52
CA ASP A 123 12.01 5.83 6.35
C ASP A 123 10.99 5.73 5.21
N ALA A 124 9.74 5.38 5.53
CA ALA A 124 8.64 5.36 4.56
C ALA A 124 8.36 6.76 4.00
N LEU A 125 8.32 7.78 4.86
CA LEU A 125 8.09 9.18 4.45
C LEU A 125 9.20 9.71 3.55
N LEU A 126 10.46 9.44 3.89
CA LEU A 126 11.61 9.80 3.09
C LEU A 126 11.60 9.09 1.74
N PHE A 127 11.26 7.80 1.71
CA PHE A 127 11.15 7.05 0.47
C PHE A 127 10.05 7.62 -0.44
N GLU A 128 8.87 7.90 0.11
CA GLU A 128 7.77 8.49 -0.66
C GLU A 128 8.09 9.92 -1.12
N LEU A 129 8.82 10.69 -0.32
CA LEU A 129 9.30 12.02 -0.72
C LEU A 129 10.25 11.91 -1.91
N ALA A 130 11.24 11.04 -1.83
CA ALA A 130 12.21 10.80 -2.91
C ALA A 130 11.51 10.35 -4.20
N ALA A 131 10.54 9.43 -4.09
CA ALA A 131 9.75 8.97 -5.24
C ALA A 131 8.88 10.09 -5.84
N THR A 132 8.33 10.97 -5.01
CA THR A 132 7.55 12.13 -5.46
C THR A 132 8.45 13.16 -6.16
N LEU A 133 9.63 13.45 -5.61
CA LEU A 133 10.62 14.36 -6.22
C LEU A 133 11.07 13.85 -7.59
N ALA A 134 11.37 12.56 -7.70
CA ALA A 134 11.76 11.96 -8.98
C ALA A 134 10.66 12.12 -10.04
N GLN A 135 9.39 11.91 -9.66
CA GLN A 135 8.28 12.11 -10.59
C GLN A 135 8.10 13.57 -11.02
N LEU A 136 8.43 14.52 -10.14
CA LEU A 136 8.43 15.95 -10.47
C LEU A 136 9.64 16.38 -11.33
N GLY A 137 10.58 15.47 -11.61
CA GLY A 137 11.80 15.75 -12.37
C GLY A 137 12.95 16.32 -11.52
N ASP A 138 12.78 16.41 -10.20
CA ASP A 138 13.83 16.80 -9.26
C ASP A 138 14.72 15.59 -8.93
N GLU A 139 15.51 15.17 -9.92
CA GLU A 139 16.41 14.00 -9.82
C GLU A 139 17.50 14.16 -8.76
N GLU A 140 17.97 15.40 -8.54
CA GLU A 140 18.98 15.70 -7.53
C GLU A 140 18.39 15.56 -6.13
N GLY A 141 17.28 16.25 -5.85
CA GLY A 141 16.59 16.14 -4.56
C GLY A 141 16.09 14.72 -4.28
N ALA A 142 15.64 14.00 -5.31
CA ALA A 142 15.27 12.59 -5.18
C ALA A 142 16.46 11.72 -4.76
N ARG A 143 17.63 11.89 -5.41
CA ARG A 143 18.85 11.14 -5.11
C ARG A 143 19.32 11.40 -3.68
N GLU A 144 19.40 12.66 -3.27
CA GLU A 144 19.78 13.03 -1.90
C GLU A 144 18.83 12.40 -0.87
N THR A 145 17.52 12.46 -1.14
CA THR A 145 16.52 11.91 -0.23
C THR A 145 16.60 10.37 -0.17
N TYR A 146 16.82 9.67 -1.29
CA TYR A 146 17.06 8.23 -1.26
C TYR A 146 18.34 7.86 -0.51
N GLN A 147 19.42 8.64 -0.64
CA GLN A 147 20.65 8.42 0.12
C GLN A 147 20.41 8.55 1.62
N ARG A 148 19.59 9.51 2.04
CA ARG A 148 19.18 9.64 3.45
C ARG A 148 18.46 8.40 3.95
N VAL A 149 17.55 7.79 3.16
CA VAL A 149 16.91 6.52 3.55
C VAL A 149 17.96 5.44 3.80
N VAL A 150 18.95 5.31 2.92
CA VAL A 150 19.99 4.27 3.02
C VAL A 150 20.93 4.52 4.20
N ASN A 151 21.30 5.78 4.45
CA ASN A 151 22.26 6.15 5.48
C ASN A 151 21.63 6.17 6.89
N GLU A 152 20.42 6.72 7.01
CA GLU A 152 19.72 6.86 8.29
C GLU A 152 18.97 5.58 8.68
N TYR A 153 18.53 4.76 7.71
CA TYR A 153 17.71 3.56 7.94
C TYR A 153 18.22 2.33 7.16
N PRO A 154 19.50 1.93 7.30
CA PRO A 154 20.13 0.90 6.47
C PRO A 154 19.44 -0.48 6.51
N ASP A 155 18.81 -0.82 7.63
CA ASP A 155 18.13 -2.11 7.86
C ASP A 155 16.66 -2.11 7.42
N SER A 156 16.13 -0.96 6.98
CA SER A 156 14.74 -0.86 6.52
C SER A 156 14.55 -1.52 5.15
N GLY A 157 13.38 -2.14 4.94
CA GLY A 157 12.94 -2.59 3.62
C GLY A 157 12.92 -1.44 2.58
N TYR A 158 12.72 -0.20 3.03
CA TYR A 158 12.81 0.98 2.17
C TYR A 158 14.25 1.31 1.75
N ALA A 159 15.27 0.99 2.54
CA ALA A 159 16.67 1.19 2.15
C ALA A 159 17.10 0.23 1.04
N ILE A 160 16.56 -0.99 1.00
CA ILE A 160 16.78 -1.91 -0.14
C ILE A 160 16.19 -1.31 -1.41
N ARG A 161 14.94 -0.83 -1.34
CA ARG A 161 14.27 -0.17 -2.49
C ARG A 161 14.95 1.13 -2.89
N ALA A 162 15.41 1.94 -1.95
CA ALA A 162 16.13 3.18 -2.22
C ALA A 162 17.46 2.91 -2.93
N ARG A 163 18.22 1.88 -2.50
CA ARG A 163 19.44 1.44 -3.21
C ARG A 163 19.15 1.05 -4.66
N GLN A 164 18.03 0.35 -4.92
CA GLN A 164 17.61 0.03 -6.28
C GLN A 164 17.31 1.28 -7.11
N ARG A 165 16.67 2.30 -6.52
CA ARG A 165 16.37 3.58 -7.18
C ARG A 165 17.61 4.42 -7.48
N LEU A 166 18.59 4.39 -6.59
CA LEU A 166 19.87 5.08 -6.74
C LEU A 166 20.77 4.47 -7.83
N GLY A 167 20.55 3.19 -8.15
CA GLY A 167 21.33 2.46 -9.13
C GLY A 167 22.76 2.13 -8.67
N PRO A 168 23.51 1.36 -9.48
CA PRO A 168 24.80 0.80 -9.10
C PRO A 168 25.91 1.85 -8.89
N GLN A 169 25.82 3.02 -9.53
CA GLN A 169 26.86 4.05 -9.43
C GLN A 169 26.85 4.81 -8.10
N ALA A 170 25.70 4.95 -7.46
CA ALA A 170 25.58 5.63 -6.17
C ALA A 170 25.92 4.71 -4.98
N ALA A 171 25.77 3.39 -5.14
CA ALA A 171 26.17 2.41 -4.12
C ALA A 171 27.70 2.35 -3.91
N ALA A 172 28.49 2.77 -4.90
CA ALA A 172 29.95 2.80 -4.83
C ALA A 172 30.51 3.93 -3.93
N ALA A 173 29.67 4.88 -3.51
CA ALA A 173 30.10 6.02 -2.69
C ALA A 173 30.06 5.77 -1.18
N SER A 174 29.79 4.54 -0.73
CA SER A 174 29.94 4.16 0.68
C SER A 174 31.22 3.34 0.88
N PRO A 175 32.32 3.92 1.39
CA PRO A 175 33.43 3.12 1.86
C PRO A 175 32.98 2.48 3.17
N PHE A 176 32.48 1.24 3.10
CA PHE A 176 32.48 0.36 4.25
C PHE A 176 33.93 -0.03 4.51
N THR A 177 34.66 0.83 5.23
CA THR A 177 35.98 0.50 5.77
C THR A 177 35.78 -0.49 6.91
N PHE A 178 35.95 -1.78 6.62
CA PHE A 178 36.29 -2.75 7.66
C PHE A 178 37.69 -2.41 8.16
N GLY A 179 37.77 -1.79 9.34
CA GLY A 179 39.01 -1.69 10.10
C GLY A 179 39.47 -3.10 10.50
N GLY A 180 40.74 -3.39 10.23
CA GLY A 180 41.41 -4.65 10.57
C GLY A 180 41.91 -4.72 12.01
#